data_AF-A0A960JMQ1-F1
#
_entry.id   AF-A0A960JMQ1-F1
#
_cell.length_a   1.000
_cell.length_b   1.000
_cell.length_c   1.000
_cell.angle_alpha   90.00
_cell.angle_beta   90.00
_cell.angle_gamma   90.00
#
_symmetry.space_group_name_H-M   'P 1'
#
loop_
_entity.id
_entity.type
_entity.pdbx_description
1 polymer ?
#
loop_
_entity_poly.entity_id
_entity_poly.type
_entity_poly.pdbx_seq_one_letter_code
_entity_poly.pdbx_strand_id
1 'polypeptide(L)'
;GDNLCIGHSSQATGGFHLRPGCVAEAGDTTDGSAAEVAHDKELTRRSIRWTIDHPGEEPRLMVSRIYQTYHSDDDAVKVIQDYQSELWLSPLQEGVLRVAANVAYAVVGIAGLVALFWRRDWWRGARRQMMIWTMLMLAIVPLAFFGEPRFKVPVMPFMILLAASLLGPPENDTEEIPASAATP
;
A
#
# COMPACT_ATOMS: atom_id res chain seq x y z
N GLY A 1 -17.08 9.40 0.95
CA GLY A 1 -16.35 10.67 1.17
C GLY A 1 -15.41 10.56 2.35
N ASP A 2 -15.65 9.55 3.18
CA ASP A 2 -15.00 9.18 4.42
C ASP A 2 -13.50 9.01 4.26
N ASN A 3 -13.05 8.27 3.24
CA ASN A 3 -11.62 8.04 2.99
C ASN A 3 -10.84 9.34 2.83
N LEU A 4 -11.42 10.35 2.15
CA LEU A 4 -10.81 11.66 2.03
C LEU A 4 -10.84 12.40 3.37
N CYS A 5 -11.94 12.36 4.12
CA CYS A 5 -12.02 13.06 5.40
C CYS A 5 -11.05 12.51 6.45
N ILE A 6 -10.91 11.17 6.52
CA ILE A 6 -9.96 10.49 7.41
C ILE A 6 -8.53 10.98 7.11
N GLY A 7 -8.23 11.18 5.83
CA GLY A 7 -6.93 11.63 5.34
C GLY A 7 -6.66 13.13 5.44
N HIS A 8 -7.72 13.94 5.35
CA HIS A 8 -7.65 15.38 5.06
C HIS A 8 -8.65 16.15 5.94
N SER A 9 -8.36 16.21 7.23
CA SER A 9 -9.13 16.98 8.21
C SER A 9 -8.23 17.45 9.35
N SER A 10 -8.75 18.34 10.20
CA SER A 10 -8.02 18.84 11.37
C SER A 10 -7.67 17.74 12.38
N GLN A 11 -8.28 16.56 12.27
CA GLN A 11 -8.02 15.41 13.13
C GLN A 11 -7.23 14.29 12.41
N ALA A 12 -6.81 14.52 11.16
CA ALA A 12 -6.04 13.56 10.40
C ALA A 12 -4.67 13.32 11.04
N THR A 13 -4.36 12.06 11.29
CA THR A 13 -3.05 11.63 11.79
C THR A 13 -2.21 10.96 10.71
N GLY A 14 -2.78 10.72 9.53
CA GLY A 14 -2.20 9.91 8.46
C GLY A 14 -2.48 8.41 8.57
N GLY A 15 -3.17 7.94 9.61
CA GLY A 15 -3.61 6.55 9.77
C GLY A 15 -5.13 6.39 9.69
N PHE A 16 -5.63 5.16 9.58
CA PHE A 16 -7.07 4.89 9.66
C PHE A 16 -7.60 5.10 11.08
N HIS A 17 -8.39 6.16 11.28
CA HIS A 17 -9.18 6.35 12.49
C HIS A 17 -10.51 7.02 12.14
N LEU A 18 -11.62 6.35 12.43
CA LEU A 18 -12.94 6.96 12.40
C LEU A 18 -13.03 7.98 13.55
N ARG A 19 -12.98 9.25 13.18
CA ARG A 19 -12.94 10.39 14.12
C ARG A 19 -14.27 11.13 14.08
N PRO A 20 -14.72 11.74 15.20
CA PRO A 20 -16.00 12.46 15.25
C PRO A 20 -16.13 13.57 14.20
N GLY A 21 -15.01 14.12 13.72
CA GLY A 21 -14.99 15.17 12.69
C GLY A 21 -15.39 14.71 11.29
N CYS A 22 -15.47 13.40 11.03
CA CYS A 22 -15.81 12.81 9.73
C CYS A 22 -17.20 12.17 9.71
N VAL A 23 -18.15 12.81 10.39
CA VAL A 23 -19.58 12.49 10.29
C VAL A 23 -20.22 13.56 9.39
N ALA A 24 -20.92 13.14 8.34
CA ALA A 24 -21.66 14.05 7.48
C ALA A 24 -23.00 14.44 8.12
N GLU A 25 -23.44 15.68 7.89
CA GLU A 25 -24.77 16.15 8.28
C GLU A 25 -25.87 15.66 7.33
N ALA A 26 -25.48 15.26 6.11
CA ALA A 26 -26.38 14.83 5.04
C ALA A 26 -27.14 13.51 5.30
N GLY A 27 -26.94 12.84 6.45
CA GLY A 27 -27.64 11.62 6.83
C GLY A 27 -26.74 10.40 6.97
N ASP A 28 -27.30 9.31 7.53
CA ASP A 28 -26.57 8.04 7.64
C ASP A 28 -26.55 7.35 6.27
N THR A 29 -25.43 6.74 5.94
CA THR A 29 -25.29 5.84 4.78
C THR A 29 -26.31 4.70 4.79
N THR A 30 -26.86 4.32 5.96
CA THR A 30 -27.92 3.30 6.08
C THR A 30 -29.28 3.76 5.56
N ASP A 31 -29.49 5.06 5.36
CA ASP A 31 -30.78 5.64 4.95
C ASP A 31 -31.05 5.48 3.43
N GLY A 32 -30.11 4.89 2.69
CA GLY A 32 -30.23 4.54 1.28
C GLY A 32 -29.26 5.30 0.37
N SER A 33 -29.27 4.96 -0.92
CA SER A 33 -28.27 5.43 -1.90
C SER A 33 -28.24 6.95 -2.07
N ALA A 34 -29.38 7.64 -1.90
CA ALA A 34 -29.43 9.10 -1.98
C ALA A 34 -28.69 9.75 -0.79
N ALA A 35 -28.81 9.19 0.40
CA ALA A 35 -28.11 9.64 1.59
C ALA A 35 -26.60 9.36 1.48
N GLU A 36 -26.21 8.17 1.01
CA GLU A 36 -24.81 7.81 0.75
C GLU A 36 -24.13 8.78 -0.23
N VAL A 37 -24.80 9.13 -1.33
CA VAL A 37 -24.26 10.10 -2.32
C VAL A 37 -24.16 11.51 -1.73
N ALA A 38 -25.12 11.93 -0.92
CA ALA A 38 -25.09 13.24 -0.28
C ALA A 38 -23.97 13.32 0.77
N HIS A 39 -23.83 12.27 1.58
CA HIS A 39 -22.77 12.06 2.56
C HIS A 39 -21.39 12.11 1.90
N ASP A 40 -21.20 11.35 0.81
CA ASP A 40 -19.95 11.32 0.05
C ASP A 40 -19.55 12.70 -0.48
N LYS A 41 -20.50 13.41 -1.10
CA LYS A 41 -20.27 14.75 -1.66
C LYS A 41 -19.93 15.78 -0.58
N GLU A 42 -20.59 15.71 0.57
CA GLU A 42 -20.33 16.64 1.68
C GLU A 42 -18.91 16.47 2.21
N LEU A 43 -18.53 15.25 2.60
CA LEU A 43 -17.22 14.98 3.16
C LEU A 43 -16.11 15.23 2.15
N THR A 44 -16.32 14.91 0.88
CA THR A 44 -15.36 15.22 -0.20
C THR A 44 -15.12 16.73 -0.31
N ARG A 45 -16.18 17.55 -0.32
CA ARG A 45 -16.05 19.02 -0.37
C ARG A 45 -15.33 19.59 0.84
N ARG A 46 -15.65 19.08 2.04
CA ARG A 46 -15.02 19.50 3.30
C ARG A 46 -13.53 19.16 3.30
N SER A 47 -13.17 17.95 2.86
CA SER A 47 -11.79 17.46 2.76
C SER A 47 -10.97 18.30 1.79
N ILE A 48 -11.49 18.53 0.58
CA ILE A 48 -10.81 19.36 -0.44
C ILE A 48 -10.59 20.79 0.08
N ARG A 49 -11.61 21.40 0.70
CA ARG A 49 -11.47 22.74 1.27
C ARG A 49 -10.38 22.77 2.35
N TRP A 50 -10.39 21.79 3.25
CA TRP A 50 -9.38 21.69 4.30
C TRP A 50 -7.96 21.57 3.73
N THR A 51 -7.74 20.74 2.71
CA THR A 51 -6.45 20.60 2.03
C THR A 51 -5.98 21.90 1.38
N ILE A 52 -6.89 22.64 0.73
CA ILE A 52 -6.57 23.94 0.12
C ILE A 52 -6.19 24.98 1.19
N ASP A 53 -6.89 24.97 2.32
CA ASP A 53 -6.65 25.92 3.42
C ASP A 53 -5.38 25.57 4.23
N HIS A 54 -4.90 24.32 4.17
CA HIS A 54 -3.78 23.82 4.98
C HIS A 54 -2.69 23.10 4.15
N PRO A 55 -2.12 23.73 3.11
CA PRO A 55 -1.17 23.05 2.21
C PRO A 55 0.12 22.59 2.92
N GLY A 56 0.49 23.25 4.02
CA GLY A 56 1.66 22.90 4.84
C GLY A 56 1.50 21.60 5.64
N GLU A 57 0.28 21.10 5.83
CA GLU A 57 0.04 19.85 6.57
C GLU A 57 0.27 18.62 5.71
N GLU A 58 0.11 18.71 4.38
CA GLU A 58 0.21 17.55 3.49
C GLU A 58 1.57 16.84 3.54
N PRO A 59 2.74 17.51 3.54
CA PRO A 59 4.02 16.81 3.66
C PRO A 59 4.12 16.00 4.95
N ARG A 60 3.66 16.55 6.07
CA ARG A 60 3.64 15.86 7.37
C ARG A 60 2.70 14.66 7.33
N LEU A 61 1.51 14.84 6.76
CA LEU A 61 0.52 13.77 6.62
C LEU A 61 1.02 12.68 5.67
N MET A 62 1.65 13.01 4.53
CA MET A 62 2.22 12.04 3.59
C MET A 62 3.27 11.16 4.26
N VAL A 63 4.21 11.75 5.00
CA VAL A 63 5.22 10.98 5.76
C VAL A 63 4.54 10.06 6.77
N SER A 64 3.53 10.55 7.48
CA SER A 64 2.75 9.73 8.40
C SER A 64 2.01 8.59 7.70
N ARG A 65 1.36 8.85 6.56
CA ARG A 65 0.65 7.82 5.75
C ARG A 65 1.63 6.73 5.29
N ILE A 66 2.82 7.11 4.84
CA ILE A 66 3.87 6.15 4.47
C ILE A 66 4.26 5.30 5.68
N TYR A 67 4.53 5.93 6.82
CA TYR A 67 4.89 5.22 8.04
C TYR A 67 3.79 4.23 8.47
N GLN A 68 2.54 4.68 8.54
CA GLN A 68 1.39 3.84 8.93
C GLN A 68 1.16 2.68 7.95
N THR A 69 1.48 2.87 6.67
CA THR A 69 1.34 1.82 5.65
C THR A 69 2.44 0.76 5.74
N TYR A 70 3.68 1.14 6.04
CA TYR A 70 4.85 0.26 5.87
C TYR A 70 5.55 -0.14 7.17
N HIS A 71 5.16 0.39 8.34
CA HIS A 71 5.86 0.12 9.59
C HIS A 71 5.77 -1.34 10.08
N SER A 72 4.62 -2.01 9.92
CA SER A 72 4.43 -3.40 10.40
C SER A 72 3.42 -4.17 9.55
N ASP A 73 3.51 -5.51 9.55
CA ASP A 73 2.66 -6.46 8.81
C ASP A 73 1.88 -7.42 9.74
N ASP A 74 1.81 -7.09 11.02
CA ASP A 74 1.20 -7.92 12.04
C ASP A 74 -0.34 -7.80 12.12
N ASP A 75 -0.92 -6.83 11.41
CA ASP A 75 -2.34 -6.53 11.48
C ASP A 75 -3.23 -7.68 11.00
N ALA A 76 -2.78 -8.45 10.01
CA ALA A 76 -3.51 -9.63 9.52
C ALA A 76 -3.80 -10.65 10.64
N VAL A 77 -2.90 -10.79 11.61
CA VAL A 77 -3.06 -11.71 12.75
C VAL A 77 -4.21 -11.26 13.68
N LYS A 78 -4.47 -9.95 13.77
CA LYS A 78 -5.61 -9.42 14.52
C LYS A 78 -6.90 -9.58 13.73
N VAL A 79 -6.86 -9.34 12.42
CA VAL A 79 -8.02 -9.39 11.54
C VAL A 79 -8.60 -10.81 11.46
N ILE A 80 -7.76 -11.86 11.40
CA ILE A 80 -8.24 -13.26 11.38
C ILE A 80 -8.89 -13.72 12.70
N GLN A 81 -8.73 -12.94 13.77
CA GLN A 81 -9.37 -13.15 15.07
C GLN A 81 -10.51 -12.13 15.32
N ASP A 82 -11.09 -11.59 14.24
CA ASP A 82 -12.13 -10.55 14.25
C ASP A 82 -11.79 -9.39 15.21
N TYR A 83 -10.60 -8.82 15.04
CA TYR A 83 -10.09 -7.74 15.89
C TYR A 83 -10.08 -8.09 17.39
N GLN A 84 -9.77 -9.36 17.72
CA GLN A 84 -9.70 -9.90 19.08
C GLN A 84 -11.08 -10.12 19.74
N SER A 85 -12.18 -10.06 18.99
CA SER A 85 -13.50 -10.48 19.48
C SER A 85 -13.59 -12.00 19.63
N GLU A 86 -12.87 -12.75 18.77
CA GLU A 86 -12.84 -14.21 18.73
C GLU A 86 -11.40 -14.73 18.86
N LEU A 87 -10.99 -14.99 20.10
CA LEU A 87 -9.65 -15.47 20.43
C LEU A 87 -9.55 -16.99 20.30
N TRP A 88 -9.19 -17.46 19.11
CA TRP A 88 -8.94 -18.89 18.86
C TRP A 88 -7.44 -19.24 18.80
N LEU A 89 -6.55 -18.25 18.65
CA LEU A 89 -5.12 -18.43 18.80
C LEU A 89 -4.71 -18.27 20.27
N SER A 90 -3.79 -19.11 20.74
CA SER A 90 -3.13 -18.85 22.02
C SER A 90 -2.23 -17.61 21.92
N PRO A 91 -1.97 -16.90 23.03
CA PRO A 91 -1.09 -15.72 23.02
C PRO A 91 0.32 -15.98 22.47
N LEU A 92 0.83 -17.20 22.69
CA LEU A 92 2.13 -17.61 22.15
C LEU A 92 2.07 -17.77 20.63
N GLN A 93 1.04 -18.45 20.10
CA GLN A 93 0.88 -18.62 18.65
C GLN A 93 0.70 -17.27 17.96
N GLU A 94 -0.12 -16.39 18.53
CA GLU A 94 -0.30 -15.04 18.03
C GLU A 94 1.02 -14.25 18.02
N GLY A 95 1.78 -14.28 19.11
CA GLY A 95 3.09 -13.64 19.19
C GLY A 95 4.06 -14.15 18.12
N VAL A 96 4.12 -15.47 17.93
CA VAL A 96 4.97 -16.09 16.90
C VAL A 96 4.54 -15.67 15.50
N LEU A 97 3.23 -15.69 15.20
CA LEU A 97 2.72 -15.28 13.88
C LEU A 97 3.01 -13.81 13.59
N ARG A 98 2.83 -12.91 14.57
CA ARG A 98 3.11 -11.48 14.42
C ARG A 98 4.60 -11.23 14.15
N VAL A 99 5.48 -11.89 14.89
CA VAL A 99 6.93 -11.78 14.68
C VAL A 99 7.32 -12.34 13.31
N ALA A 100 6.81 -13.52 12.95
CA ALA A 100 7.09 -14.15 11.67
C ALA A 100 6.63 -13.28 10.49
N ALA A 101 5.44 -12.69 10.56
CA ALA A 101 4.91 -11.78 9.54
C ALA A 101 5.82 -10.55 9.38
N ASN A 102 6.17 -9.88 10.48
CA ASN A 102 7.05 -8.71 10.45
C ASN A 102 8.46 -9.03 9.91
N VAL A 103 9.04 -10.17 10.32
CA VAL A 103 10.36 -10.61 9.84
C VAL A 103 10.32 -10.94 8.36
N ALA A 104 9.34 -11.73 7.91
CA ALA A 104 9.19 -12.09 6.49
C ALA A 104 8.99 -10.83 5.64
N TYR A 105 8.13 -9.91 6.10
CA TYR A 105 7.90 -8.63 5.46
C TYR A 105 9.19 -7.79 5.37
N ALA A 106 9.94 -7.65 6.45
CA ALA A 106 11.18 -6.89 6.47
C ALA A 106 12.24 -7.51 5.52
N VAL A 107 12.40 -8.83 5.54
CA VAL A 107 13.35 -9.54 4.67
C VAL A 107 13.00 -9.34 3.20
N VAL A 108 11.74 -9.59 2.81
CA VAL A 108 11.28 -9.41 1.43
C VAL A 108 11.35 -7.95 1.00
N GLY A 109 10.93 -7.02 1.85
CA GLY A 109 10.97 -5.59 1.59
C GLY A 109 12.38 -5.09 1.35
N ILE A 110 13.32 -5.41 2.24
CA ILE A 110 14.72 -5.02 2.11
C ILE A 110 15.36 -5.67 0.88
N ALA A 111 15.18 -6.98 0.68
CA ALA A 111 15.73 -7.69 -0.48
C ALA A 111 15.18 -7.14 -1.80
N GLY A 112 13.88 -6.87 -1.89
CA GLY A 112 13.25 -6.29 -3.07
C GLY A 112 13.74 -4.88 -3.36
N LEU A 113 13.91 -4.03 -2.33
CA LEU A 113 14.47 -2.68 -2.50
C LEU A 113 15.94 -2.74 -2.96
N VAL A 114 16.74 -3.62 -2.35
CA VAL A 114 18.13 -3.84 -2.77
C VAL A 114 18.19 -4.26 -4.23
N ALA A 115 17.36 -5.22 -4.66
CA ALA A 115 17.26 -5.62 -6.06
C ALA A 115 16.87 -4.44 -6.96
N LEU A 116 15.85 -3.67 -6.59
CA LEU A 116 15.36 -2.53 -7.38
C LEU A 116 16.43 -1.48 -7.66
N PHE A 117 17.28 -1.17 -6.67
CA PHE A 117 18.32 -0.16 -6.80
C PHE A 117 19.64 -0.70 -7.35
N TRP A 118 20.00 -1.94 -7.02
CA TRP A 118 21.31 -2.51 -7.39
C TRP A 118 21.32 -3.08 -8.81
N ARG A 119 20.22 -3.72 -9.24
CA ARG A 119 20.09 -4.29 -10.58
C ARG A 119 19.52 -3.23 -11.53
N ARG A 120 20.40 -2.37 -12.07
CA ARG A 120 20.01 -1.32 -13.03
C ARG A 120 19.28 -1.84 -14.28
N ASP A 121 19.42 -3.12 -14.60
CA ASP A 121 18.74 -3.76 -15.72
C ASP A 121 17.22 -3.91 -15.53
N TRP A 122 16.71 -3.75 -14.30
CA TRP A 122 15.27 -3.62 -14.05
C TRP A 122 14.68 -2.37 -14.70
N TRP A 123 15.48 -1.32 -14.83
CA TRP A 123 15.07 -0.07 -15.48
C TRP A 123 15.23 -0.13 -17.00
N ARG A 124 15.63 -1.28 -17.54
CA ARG A 124 15.80 -1.53 -18.98
C ARG A 124 14.72 -2.50 -19.47
N GLY A 125 14.16 -2.21 -20.65
CA GLY A 125 13.12 -3.01 -21.27
C GLY A 125 11.70 -2.64 -20.83
N ALA A 126 10.80 -2.50 -21.79
CA ALA A 126 9.44 -2.01 -21.58
C ALA A 126 8.64 -2.86 -20.57
N ARG A 127 8.82 -4.19 -20.59
CA ARG A 127 8.10 -5.11 -19.69
C ARG A 127 8.46 -4.90 -18.21
N ARG A 128 9.75 -4.76 -17.91
CA ARG A 128 10.25 -4.54 -16.53
C ARG A 128 9.87 -3.16 -16.03
N GLN A 129 9.97 -2.14 -16.88
CA GLN A 129 9.51 -0.79 -16.57
C GLN A 129 8.01 -0.76 -16.27
N MET A 130 7.17 -1.41 -17.07
CA MET A 130 5.73 -1.50 -16.82
C MET A 130 5.42 -2.13 -15.46
N MET A 131 6.16 -3.18 -15.08
CA MET A 131 6.04 -3.81 -13.76
C MET A 131 6.39 -2.84 -12.63
N ILE A 132 7.52 -2.14 -12.73
CA ILE A 132 7.98 -1.17 -11.71
C ILE A 132 6.98 -0.02 -11.60
N TRP A 133 6.53 0.54 -12.72
CA TRP A 133 5.56 1.63 -12.71
C TRP A 133 4.22 1.19 -12.12
N THR A 134 3.76 -0.02 -12.43
CA THR A 134 2.57 -0.60 -11.80
C THR A 134 2.75 -0.71 -10.28
N MET A 135 3.87 -1.26 -9.83
CA MET A 135 4.20 -1.37 -8.41
C MET A 135 4.23 0.00 -7.72
N LEU A 136 4.88 1.00 -8.32
CA LEU A 136 4.96 2.35 -7.77
C LEU A 136 3.58 3.03 -7.71
N MET A 137 2.74 2.86 -8.73
CA MET A 137 1.38 3.38 -8.70
C MET A 137 0.56 2.74 -7.59
N LEU A 138 0.64 1.42 -7.42
CA LEU A 138 -0.02 0.71 -6.34
C LEU A 138 0.49 1.14 -4.95
N ALA A 139 1.76 1.52 -4.84
CA ALA A 139 2.34 2.05 -3.60
C ALA A 139 1.88 3.49 -3.28
N ILE A 140 1.65 4.31 -4.29
CA ILE A 140 1.35 5.74 -4.12
C ILE A 140 -0.15 6.02 -3.96
N VAL A 141 -1.02 5.29 -4.65
CA VAL A 141 -2.48 5.52 -4.62
C VAL A 141 -3.05 5.61 -3.19
N PRO A 142 -2.69 4.72 -2.24
CA PRO A 142 -3.18 4.80 -0.86
C PRO A 142 -2.79 6.10 -0.14
N LEU A 143 -1.67 6.73 -0.52
CA LEU A 143 -1.17 7.96 0.12
C LEU A 143 -2.05 9.18 -0.16
N ALA A 144 -2.95 9.09 -1.14
CA ALA A 144 -3.97 10.11 -1.43
C ALA A 144 -5.15 10.09 -0.44
N PHE A 145 -5.23 9.09 0.45
CA PHE A 145 -6.28 8.97 1.44
C PHE A 145 -5.64 8.92 2.84
N PHE A 146 -5.34 7.73 3.33
CA PHE A 146 -4.72 7.50 4.63
C PHE A 146 -3.80 6.29 4.54
N GLY A 147 -2.90 6.16 5.50
CA GLY A 147 -2.03 4.99 5.62
C GLY A 147 -2.68 3.91 6.47
N GLU A 148 -2.50 2.66 6.05
CA GLU A 148 -3.00 1.49 6.75
C GLU A 148 -2.18 0.27 6.29
N PRO A 149 -1.74 -0.64 7.18
CA PRO A 149 -0.90 -1.77 6.81
C PRO A 149 -1.41 -2.59 5.62
N ARG A 150 -2.73 -2.76 5.49
CA ARG A 150 -3.35 -3.53 4.39
C ARG A 150 -3.09 -2.95 2.99
N PHE A 151 -2.78 -1.66 2.89
CA PHE A 151 -2.59 -1.01 1.58
C PHE A 151 -1.29 -1.39 0.89
N LYS A 152 -0.31 -1.97 1.60
CA LYS A 152 0.91 -2.48 0.97
C LYS A 152 0.71 -3.82 0.23
N VAL A 153 -0.38 -4.55 0.51
CA VAL A 153 -0.59 -5.92 0.02
C VAL A 153 -0.46 -6.04 -1.52
N PRO A 154 -1.00 -5.12 -2.34
CA PRO A 154 -0.82 -5.17 -3.79
C PRO A 154 0.62 -4.98 -4.27
N VAL A 155 1.48 -4.35 -3.46
CA VAL A 155 2.91 -4.10 -3.78
C VAL A 155 3.76 -5.35 -3.49
N MET A 156 3.35 -6.17 -2.52
CA MET A 156 4.13 -7.32 -2.03
C MET A 156 4.53 -8.33 -3.11
N PRO A 157 3.67 -8.76 -4.06
CA PRO A 157 4.07 -9.68 -5.12
C PRO A 157 5.25 -9.18 -5.95
N PHE A 158 5.29 -7.87 -6.25
CA PHE A 158 6.38 -7.27 -7.01
C PHE A 158 7.69 -7.26 -6.20
N MET A 159 7.60 -6.96 -4.90
CA MET A 159 8.75 -7.01 -4.00
C MET A 159 9.31 -8.42 -3.86
N ILE A 160 8.45 -9.44 -3.84
CA ILE A 160 8.85 -10.86 -3.84
C ILE A 160 9.61 -11.21 -5.13
N LEU A 161 9.10 -10.80 -6.30
CA LEU A 161 9.77 -11.05 -7.59
C LEU A 161 11.13 -10.35 -7.66
N LEU A 162 11.21 -9.10 -7.21
CA LEU A 162 12.47 -8.35 -7.11
C LEU A 162 13.44 -9.06 -6.18
N ALA A 163 13.01 -9.45 -4.98
CA ALA A 163 13.83 -10.18 -4.01
C ALA A 163 14.36 -11.51 -4.58
N ALA A 164 13.50 -12.28 -5.26
CA ALA A 164 13.88 -13.55 -5.87
C ALA A 164 14.99 -13.40 -6.93
N SER A 165 15.06 -12.27 -7.63
CA SER A 165 16.10 -12.01 -8.64
C SER A 165 17.51 -11.85 -8.05
N LEU A 166 17.65 -11.68 -6.74
CA LEU A 166 18.95 -11.76 -6.07
C LEU A 166 19.48 -13.19 -5.99
N LEU A 167 18.61 -14.19 -6.08
CA LEU A 167 18.95 -15.61 -6.05
C LEU A 167 19.12 -16.22 -7.44
N GLY A 168 18.63 -15.56 -8.49
CA GLY A 168 18.71 -16.04 -9.88
C GLY A 168 20.11 -15.86 -10.49
N PRO A 169 20.59 -16.82 -11.31
CA PRO A 169 21.81 -16.65 -12.07
C PRO A 169 21.67 -15.45 -13.04
N PRO A 170 22.77 -14.75 -13.37
CA PRO A 170 22.73 -13.70 -14.39
C PRO A 170 22.21 -14.29 -15.71
N GLU A 171 21.24 -13.62 -16.34
CA GLU A 171 20.79 -13.93 -17.70
C GLU A 171 22.01 -13.88 -18.63
N ASN A 172 22.41 -15.02 -19.19
CA ASN A 172 23.31 -15.07 -20.32
C ASN A 172 22.49 -14.68 -21.56
N ASP A 173 22.49 -13.40 -21.91
CA ASP A 173 21.94 -12.89 -23.17
C ASP A 173 22.84 -13.28 -24.35
N THR A 174 22.96 -14.58 -24.63
CA THR A 174 23.54 -15.09 -25.88
C THR A 174 22.74 -16.31 -26.33
N GLU A 175 21.52 -16.07 -26.79
CA GLU A 175 20.91 -16.93 -27.80
C GLU A 175 21.19 -16.25 -29.15
N GLU A 176 22.43 -16.39 -29.63
CA GLU A 176 22.71 -16.19 -31.06
C GLU A 176 21.84 -17.20 -31.81
N ILE A 177 20.80 -16.71 -32.48
CA ILE A 177 20.13 -17.47 -33.53
C ILE A 177 21.21 -17.74 -34.59
N PRO A 178 21.62 -19.00 -34.84
CA PRO A 178 22.63 -19.26 -35.85
C PRO A 178 22.08 -18.80 -37.21
N ALA A 179 22.78 -17.83 -37.81
CA ALA A 179 22.54 -17.29 -39.13
C ALA A 179 22.90 -18.33 -40.23
N SER A 180 22.28 -19.50 -40.21
CA SER A 180 22.48 -20.53 -41.25
C SER A 180 21.19 -20.91 -42.00
N ALA A 181 20.10 -20.15 -41.86
CA ALA A 181 18.84 -20.41 -42.57
C ALA A 181 18.51 -19.37 -43.65
N ALA A 182 19.51 -18.63 -44.14
CA ALA A 182 19.37 -17.75 -45.29
C ALA A 182 20.48 -18.03 -46.32
N THR A 183 20.22 -18.98 -47.21
CA THR A 183 20.89 -19.07 -48.52
C THR A 183 19.81 -19.19 -49.59
N PRO A 184 20.08 -18.62 -50.80
CA PRO A 184 19.09 -18.07 -51.73
C PRO A 184 18.18 -19.07 -52.43
#